data_AF-A0A3B8K1G8-F1
#
_entry.id   AF-A0A3B8K1G8-F1
#
_cell.length_a   1.000
_cell.length_b   1.000
_cell.length_c   1.000
_cell.angle_alpha   90.00
_cell.angle_beta   90.00
_cell.angle_gamma   90.00
#
_symmetry.space_group_name_H-M   'P 1'
#
loop_
_entity.id
_entity.type
_entity.pdbx_description
1 polymer ?
#
loop_
_entity_poly.entity_id
_entity_poly.type
_entity_poly.pdbx_seq_one_letter_code
_entity_poly.pdbx_strand_id
1 'polypeptide(L)'
;MFVIGWKRAGRVPDRENPKNVIDLDSVYALQLISKIIYRKTPYLCYDLNLVLKNGKRIAVLSHANKNKIRDDTLILADFLDKPLWEAID
;
A
#
# COMPACT_ATOMS: atom_id res chain seq x y z
N MET A 1 9.29 10.34 8.89
CA MET A 1 10.39 9.77 8.09
C MET A 1 9.74 8.86 7.05
N PHE A 2 9.59 9.35 5.81
CA PHE A 2 8.91 8.63 4.74
C PHE A 2 9.92 7.70 4.06
N VAL A 3 9.64 6.40 4.00
CA VAL A 3 10.43 5.47 3.17
C VAL A 3 9.62 5.18 1.91
N ILE A 4 9.53 6.19 1.04
CA ILE A 4 9.22 5.95 -0.37
C ILE A 4 10.34 5.05 -0.86
N GLY A 5 10.00 3.84 -1.35
CA GLY A 5 10.99 2.91 -1.87
C GLY A 5 11.95 3.64 -2.82
N TRP A 6 13.25 3.58 -2.52
CA TRP A 6 14.28 4.24 -3.33
C TRP A 6 14.33 3.60 -4.74
N LYS A 7 13.49 4.06 -5.66
CA LYS A 7 13.91 4.21 -7.05
C LYS A 7 14.41 5.65 -7.21
N ARG A 8 15.60 5.81 -7.80
CA ARG A 8 16.26 7.11 -8.00
C ARG A 8 15.25 8.15 -8.48
N ALA A 9 15.23 9.32 -7.81
CA ALA A 9 14.45 10.47 -8.24
C ALA A 9 14.71 10.72 -9.73
N GLY A 10 13.67 10.62 -10.56
CA GLY A 10 13.76 10.81 -12.02
C GLY A 10 13.44 9.58 -12.88
N ARG A 11 13.29 8.37 -12.32
CA ARG A 11 12.67 7.26 -13.08
C ARG A 11 11.17 7.34 -12.94
N VAL A 12 10.50 7.97 -13.90
CA VAL A 12 9.08 7.67 -14.17
C VAL A 12 9.00 6.14 -14.27
N PRO A 13 8.10 5.45 -13.53
CA PRO A 13 7.92 4.03 -13.71
C PRO A 13 7.65 3.81 -15.20
N ASP A 14 8.54 3.03 -15.83
CA ASP A 14 8.41 2.69 -17.24
C ASP A 14 6.99 2.16 -17.47
N ARG A 15 6.18 2.97 -18.15
CA ARG A 15 4.76 2.71 -18.40
C ARG A 15 4.58 1.53 -19.35
N GLU A 16 5.62 1.19 -20.10
CA GLU A 16 5.61 0.06 -21.04
C GLU A 16 6.10 -1.23 -20.38
N ASN A 17 6.72 -1.16 -19.20
CA ASN A 17 7.15 -2.34 -18.48
C ASN A 17 5.95 -2.95 -17.73
N PRO A 18 5.41 -4.10 -18.17
CA PRO A 18 4.21 -4.71 -17.60
C PRO A 18 4.39 -5.16 -16.14
N LYS A 19 5.63 -5.18 -15.63
CA LYS A 19 5.92 -5.46 -14.21
C LYS A 19 5.63 -4.29 -13.27
N ASN A 20 5.52 -3.06 -13.78
CA ASN A 20 5.27 -1.85 -12.98
C ASN A 20 3.85 -1.30 -13.17
N VAL A 21 3.06 -1.87 -14.07
CA VAL A 21 1.69 -1.45 -14.36
C VAL A 21 0.76 -2.56 -13.91
N ILE A 22 -0.32 -2.18 -13.23
CA ILE A 22 -1.41 -3.09 -12.93
C ILE A 22 -2.70 -2.52 -13.50
N ASP A 23 -3.55 -3.42 -13.96
CA ASP A 23 -4.90 -3.07 -14.32
C ASP A 23 -5.72 -2.84 -13.06
N LEU A 24 -6.44 -1.73 -12.97
CA LEU A 24 -7.27 -1.40 -11.80
C LEU A 24 -8.46 -2.36 -11.64
N ASP A 25 -8.99 -2.94 -12.72
CA ASP A 25 -10.01 -3.98 -12.64
C ASP A 25 -9.46 -5.27 -12.04
N SER A 26 -8.14 -5.52 -12.17
CA SER A 26 -7.52 -6.66 -11.50
C SER A 26 -7.47 -6.52 -9.97
N VAL A 27 -7.71 -5.31 -9.44
CA VAL A 27 -7.80 -5.05 -8.00
C VAL A 27 -9.17 -5.51 -7.48
N TYR A 28 -9.11 -6.38 -6.48
CA TYR A 28 -10.28 -6.90 -5.78
C TYR A 28 -10.60 -6.09 -4.53
N ALA A 29 -9.59 -5.78 -3.72
CA ALA A 29 -9.75 -5.08 -2.44
C ALA A 29 -8.50 -4.28 -2.09
N LEU A 30 -8.65 -3.32 -1.18
CA LEU A 30 -7.53 -2.72 -0.46
C LEU A 30 -7.36 -3.45 0.86
N GLN A 31 -6.11 -3.67 1.28
CA GLN A 31 -5.80 -4.31 2.56
C GLN A 31 -4.86 -3.43 3.36
N LEU A 32 -5.27 -3.12 4.59
CA LEU A 32 -4.45 -2.41 5.57
C LEU A 32 -3.99 -3.40 6.65
N ILE A 33 -2.68 -3.57 6.79
CA ILE A 33 -2.09 -4.47 7.79
C ILE A 33 -1.14 -3.73 8.72
N SER A 34 -1.07 -4.17 9.98
CA SER A 34 -0.05 -3.71 10.92
C SER A 34 1.19 -4.61 10.88
N LYS A 35 2.37 -4.00 10.97
CA LYS A 35 3.67 -4.67 11.01
C LYS A 35 4.55 -4.01 12.06
N ILE A 36 5.22 -4.82 12.87
CA ILE A 36 6.25 -4.32 13.80
C ILE A 36 7.59 -4.27 13.05
N ILE A 37 8.23 -3.11 13.07
CA ILE A 37 9.58 -2.93 12.54
C ILE A 37 10.58 -3.01 13.68
N TYR A 38 11.37 -4.07 13.70
CA TYR A 38 12.43 -4.29 14.69
C TYR A 38 13.70 -3.53 14.28
N ARG A 39 14.00 -2.45 14.99
CA ARG A 39 15.25 -1.67 14.93
C ARG A 39 15.75 -1.44 16.36
N LYS A 40 16.61 -0.44 16.60
CA LYS A 40 17.08 -0.07 17.95
C LYS A 40 15.91 0.15 18.93
N THR A 41 14.82 0.74 18.44
CA THR A 41 13.55 0.83 19.15
C THR A 41 12.47 0.27 18.22
N PRO A 42 11.73 -0.79 18.62
CA PRO A 42 10.67 -1.33 17.80
C PRO A 42 9.53 -0.31 17.69
N TYR A 43 8.95 -0.20 16.51
CA TYR A 43 7.80 0.66 16.27
C TYR A 43 6.77 -0.02 15.37
N LEU A 44 5.51 0.38 15.54
CA LEU A 44 4.41 -0.09 14.73
C LEU A 44 4.39 0.69 13.41
N CYS A 45 4.30 -0.05 12.31
CA CYS A 45 4.12 0.45 10.97
C CYS A 45 2.86 -0.17 10.39
N TYR A 46 2.24 0.54 9.47
CA TYR A 46 1.06 0.09 8.77
C TYR A 46 1.38 0.06 7.28
N ASP A 47 1.01 -1.01 6.61
CA ASP A 47 1.23 -1.20 5.18
C ASP A 47 -0.13 -1.27 4.47
N LEU A 48 -0.28 -0.43 3.45
CA LEU A 48 -1.40 -0.44 2.53
C LEU A 48 -1.04 -1.26 1.29
N ASN A 49 -1.86 -2.27 1.01
CA ASN A 49 -1.70 -3.19 -0.10
C ASN A 49 -2.93 -3.20 -1.00
N LEU A 50 -2.71 -3.38 -2.30
CA LEU A 50 -3.75 -3.78 -3.24
C LEU A 50 -3.79 -5.29 -3.31
N VAL A 51 -4.98 -5.86 -3.08
CA VAL A 51 -5.25 -7.29 -3.24
C VAL A 51 -5.81 -7.49 -4.63
N LEU A 52 -5.11 -8.27 -5.44
CA LEU A 52 -5.54 -8.62 -6.79
C LEU A 52 -6.53 -9.79 -6.77
N LYS A 53 -7.34 -9.94 -7.82
CA LYS A 53 -8.28 -11.06 -8.03
C LYS A 53 -7.61 -12.43 -7.95
N ASN A 54 -6.30 -12.52 -8.24
CA ASN A 54 -5.50 -13.76 -8.12
C ASN A 54 -4.93 -14.00 -6.71
N GLY A 55 -5.31 -13.19 -5.71
CA GLY A 55 -4.82 -13.28 -4.34
C GLY A 55 -3.42 -12.68 -4.10
N LYS A 56 -2.73 -12.20 -5.15
CA LYS A 56 -1.45 -11.51 -4.99
C LYS A 56 -1.67 -10.15 -4.34
N ARG A 57 -0.72 -9.75 -3.50
CA ARG A 57 -0.71 -8.45 -2.82
C ARG A 57 0.40 -7.58 -3.38
N ILE A 58 0.10 -6.30 -3.58
CA ILE A 58 1.05 -5.28 -4.03
C ILE A 58 1.10 -4.18 -3.00
N ALA A 59 2.26 -3.98 -2.37
CA ALA A 59 2.48 -2.89 -1.43
C ALA A 59 2.55 -1.57 -2.17
N VAL A 60 1.73 -0.61 -1.75
CA VAL A 60 1.67 0.74 -2.35
C VAL A 60 2.31 1.76 -1.43
N LEU A 61 1.93 1.75 -0.15
CA LEU A 61 2.36 2.74 0.83
C LEU A 61 2.58 2.08 2.19
N SER A 62 3.51 2.61 2.96
CA SER A 62 3.68 2.28 4.37
C SER A 62 3.90 3.52 5.21
N HIS A 63 3.29 3.56 6.38
CA HIS A 63 3.35 4.71 7.27
C HIS A 63 3.25 4.29 8.74
N ALA A 64 3.96 5.00 9.63
CA ALA A 64 3.95 4.71 11.07
C ALA A 64 2.78 5.34 11.84
N ASN A 65 2.06 6.28 11.23
CA ASN A 65 0.88 6.92 11.83
C ASN A 65 -0.40 6.22 11.37
N LYS A 66 -1.11 5.59 12.32
CA LYS A 66 -2.36 4.83 12.12
C LYS A 66 -3.46 5.67 11.46
N ASN A 67 -3.69 6.87 11.97
CA ASN A 67 -4.82 7.70 11.53
C ASN A 67 -4.60 8.16 10.10
N LYS A 68 -3.40 8.67 9.78
CA LYS A 68 -3.08 9.14 8.43
C LYS A 68 -3.20 8.04 7.38
N ILE A 69 -2.65 6.85 7.65
CA ILE A 69 -2.75 5.77 6.65
C ILE A 69 -4.17 5.26 6.50
N ARG A 70 -4.97 5.28 7.57
CA ARG A 70 -6.38 4.89 7.53
C ARG A 70 -7.17 5.88 6.68
N ASP A 71 -6.98 7.18 6.89
CA ASP A 71 -7.61 8.23 6.09
C ASP A 71 -7.23 8.09 4.61
N ASP A 72 -5.92 7.95 4.31
CA ASP A 72 -5.43 7.74 2.95
C ASP A 72 -6.01 6.48 2.31
N THR A 73 -6.16 5.40 3.11
CA THR A 73 -6.72 4.12 2.65
C THR A 73 -8.21 4.24 2.36
N LEU A 74 -8.97 4.95 3.19
CA LEU A 74 -10.40 5.18 2.99
C LEU A 74 -10.63 6.01 1.72
N ILE A 75 -9.86 7.08 1.54
CA ILE A 75 -9.91 7.91 0.32
C ILE A 75 -9.61 7.06 -0.91
N LEU A 76 -8.59 6.19 -0.84
CA LEU A 76 -8.23 5.34 -1.98
C LEU A 76 -9.27 4.24 -2.24
N ALA A 77 -9.88 3.67 -1.21
CA ALA A 77 -10.92 2.66 -1.34
C ALA A 77 -12.18 3.23 -1.99
N ASP A 78 -12.60 4.42 -1.56
CA ASP A 78 -13.71 5.18 -2.15
C ASP A 78 -13.42 5.53 -3.61
N PHE A 79 -12.23 6.06 -3.89
CA PHE A 79 -11.82 6.40 -5.26
C PHE A 79 -11.80 5.20 -6.22
N LEU A 80 -11.37 4.03 -5.75
CA LEU A 80 -11.32 2.81 -6.55
C LEU A 80 -12.63 2.03 -6.59
N ASP A 81 -13.62 2.43 -5.77
CA ASP A 81 -14.86 1.69 -5.53
C ASP A 81 -14.59 0.21 -5.18
N LYS A 82 -13.68 -0.01 -4.22
CA LYS A 82 -13.27 -1.35 -3.77
C LYS A 82 -13.42 -1.52 -2.27
N PRO A 83 -13.75 -2.75 -1.81
CA PRO A 83 -13.83 -3.03 -0.38
C PRO A 83 -12.47 -2.86 0.30
N LEU A 84 -12.52 -2.37 1.53
CA LEU A 84 -11.38 -2.27 2.43
C LEU A 84 -11.36 -3.42 3.42
N TRP A 85 -10.22 -4.10 3.52
CA TRP A 85 -9.91 -5.10 4.52
C TRP A 85 -8.98 -4.51 5.58
N GLU A 86 -9.55 -4.14 6.72
CA GLU A 86 -8.80 -3.67 7.87
C GLU A 86 -8.36 -4.86 8.74
N ALA A 87 -7.05 -5.12 8.78
CA ALA A 87 -6.42 -6.11 9.66
C ALA A 87 -5.41 -5.41 10.58
N ILE A 88 -5.90 -4.36 11.25
CA ILE A 88 -5.15 -3.53 12.19
C ILE A 88 -5.82 -3.62 13.57
N ASP A 89 -5.04 -3.98 14.60
CA ASP A 89 -5.45 -3.85 16.02
C ASP A 89 -5.50 -2.38 16.46
#